data_AF-T0SEB4-F1
#
_entry.id   AF-T0SEB4-F1
#
_cell.length_a   1.000
_cell.length_b   1.000
_cell.length_c   1.000
_cell.angle_alpha   90.00
_cell.angle_beta   90.00
_cell.angle_gamma   90.00
#
_symmetry.space_group_name_H-M   'P 1'
#
loop_
_entity.id
_entity.type
_entity.pdbx_description
1 polymer ?
#
loop_
_entity_poly.entity_id
_entity_poly.type
_entity_poly.pdbx_seq_one_letter_code
_entity_poly.pdbx_strand_id
1 'polypeptide(L)'
;MKNLITIFTLLVLTSCAGIKTIETVEKQQYRPRTQKELLLEKYRLMRARNWDKLQEDEKSHKSYKKITIVPKHTAEPKKPKVVRVDEKEQEIEISQNLTYFCMDRRKESRFSEDGSCAIFTENIYSDCLDQFEIGDARLTRCVKSRLR
;
A
#
# COMPACT_ATOMS: atom_id res chain seq x y z
N MET A 1 -85.57 7.04 16.08
CA MET A 1 -85.63 6.06 14.97
C MET A 1 -85.12 6.59 13.61
N LYS A 2 -84.66 7.85 13.48
CA LYS A 2 -84.12 8.38 12.21
C LYS A 2 -82.68 7.92 11.89
N ASN A 3 -81.92 7.52 12.91
CA ASN A 3 -80.49 7.19 12.75
C ASN A 3 -80.22 5.74 12.30
N LEU A 4 -81.25 4.90 12.22
CA LEU A 4 -81.09 3.49 11.82
C LEU A 4 -81.29 3.30 10.31
N ILE A 5 -82.03 4.20 9.67
CA ILE A 5 -82.27 4.19 8.22
C ILE A 5 -81.01 4.64 7.46
N THR A 6 -80.25 5.60 8.00
CA THR A 6 -79.06 6.15 7.34
C THR A 6 -77.90 5.16 7.27
N ILE A 7 -77.78 4.24 8.24
CA ILE A 7 -76.73 3.22 8.24
C ILE A 7 -77.03 2.14 7.20
N PHE A 8 -78.31 1.79 7.01
CA PHE A 8 -78.70 0.77 6.02
C PHE A 8 -78.52 1.24 4.58
N THR A 9 -78.69 2.54 4.30
CA THR A 9 -78.48 3.09 2.94
C THR A 9 -77.01 3.16 2.53
N LEU A 10 -76.08 3.29 3.48
CA LEU A 10 -74.65 3.44 3.17
C LEU A 10 -73.98 2.10 2.84
N LEU A 11 -74.56 0.98 3.28
CA LEU A 11 -74.00 -0.36 3.08
C LEU A 11 -74.31 -0.95 1.69
N VAL A 12 -75.28 -0.39 0.97
CA VAL A 12 -75.68 -0.87 -0.37
C VAL A 12 -74.79 -0.30 -1.50
N LEU A 13 -74.11 0.82 -1.26
CA LEU A 13 -73.30 1.49 -2.30
C LEU A 13 -71.89 0.92 -2.52
N THR A 14 -71.45 -0.05 -1.71
CA THR A 14 -70.09 -0.62 -1.81
C THR A 14 -70.04 -1.96 -2.55
N SER A 15 -71.17 -2.48 -3.05
CA SER A 15 -71.24 -3.78 -3.71
C SER A 15 -71.60 -3.67 -5.19
N CYS A 16 -70.64 -3.22 -6.00
CA CYS A 16 -70.51 -3.47 -7.45
C CYS A 16 -69.13 -2.91 -7.85
N ALA A 17 -68.07 -3.71 -7.71
CA ALA A 17 -67.49 -4.45 -8.83
C ALA A 17 -66.95 -3.49 -9.92
N GLY A 18 -65.63 -3.29 -10.05
CA GLY A 18 -64.64 -4.35 -10.18
C GLY A 18 -64.52 -4.77 -11.64
N ILE A 19 -64.08 -3.85 -12.51
CA ILE A 19 -63.70 -4.16 -13.89
C ILE A 19 -62.21 -4.51 -13.87
N LYS A 20 -61.92 -5.81 -13.92
CA LYS A 20 -60.60 -6.35 -14.23
C LYS A 20 -60.37 -6.15 -15.73
N THR A 21 -59.43 -5.29 -16.11
CA THR A 21 -58.87 -5.30 -17.47
C THR A 21 -58.10 -6.61 -17.66
N ILE A 22 -58.62 -7.47 -18.53
CA ILE A 22 -57.90 -8.62 -19.07
C ILE A 22 -56.84 -8.04 -20.01
N GLU A 23 -55.60 -7.98 -19.56
CA GLU A 23 -54.45 -7.75 -20.42
C GLU A 23 -54.33 -8.93 -21.40
N THR A 24 -54.49 -8.65 -22.69
CA THR A 24 -54.13 -9.57 -23.75
C THR A 24 -52.63 -9.84 -23.68
N VAL A 25 -52.26 -11.04 -23.22
CA VAL A 25 -50.89 -11.55 -23.27
C VAL A 25 -50.48 -11.69 -24.73
N GLU A 26 -49.70 -10.72 -25.20
CA GLU A 26 -48.97 -10.79 -26.46
C GLU A 26 -48.04 -12.01 -26.43
N LYS A 27 -48.31 -13.00 -27.30
CA LYS A 27 -47.49 -14.20 -27.43
C LYS A 27 -46.09 -13.80 -27.92
N GLN A 28 -45.15 -13.67 -26.99
CA GLN A 28 -43.74 -13.45 -27.33
C GLN A 28 -43.22 -14.60 -28.21
N GLN A 29 -42.83 -14.24 -29.42
CA GLN A 29 -42.20 -15.09 -30.40
C GLN A 29 -40.90 -15.66 -29.80
N TYR A 30 -40.79 -16.99 -29.70
CA TYR A 30 -39.62 -17.65 -29.09
C TYR A 30 -38.37 -17.40 -29.92
N ARG A 31 -37.54 -16.46 -29.47
CA ARG A 31 -36.19 -16.26 -29.99
C ARG A 31 -35.22 -17.13 -29.18
N PRO A 32 -34.36 -17.93 -29.84
CA PRO A 32 -33.32 -18.66 -29.13
C PRO A 32 -32.40 -17.66 -28.42
N ARG A 33 -32.24 -17.83 -27.10
CA ARG A 33 -31.45 -16.92 -26.28
C ARG A 33 -29.97 -16.99 -26.66
N THR A 34 -29.35 -15.82 -26.71
CA THR A 34 -27.91 -15.70 -26.91
C THR A 34 -27.17 -16.22 -25.67
N GLN A 35 -25.91 -16.64 -25.82
CA GLN A 35 -25.07 -17.06 -24.69
C GLN A 35 -24.96 -15.99 -23.60
N LYS A 36 -24.95 -14.72 -24.00
CA LYS A 36 -24.92 -13.58 -23.07
C LYS A 36 -26.18 -13.51 -22.21
N GLU A 37 -27.36 -13.75 -22.78
CA GLU A 37 -28.63 -13.75 -22.06
C GLU A 37 -28.72 -14.92 -21.07
N LEU A 38 -28.28 -16.11 -21.49
CA LEU A 38 -28.20 -17.29 -20.61
C LEU A 38 -27.26 -17.05 -19.44
N LEU A 39 -26.11 -16.44 -19.68
CA LEU A 39 -25.17 -16.08 -18.63
C LEU A 39 -25.77 -15.05 -17.66
N LEU A 40 -26.44 -14.02 -18.19
CA LEU A 40 -27.09 -12.99 -17.36
C LEU A 40 -28.17 -13.58 -16.47
N GLU A 41 -28.98 -14.50 -16.99
CA GLU A 41 -30.02 -15.18 -16.24
C GLU A 41 -29.44 -16.10 -15.16
N LYS A 42 -28.37 -16.83 -15.48
CA LYS A 42 -27.62 -17.61 -14.48
C LYS A 42 -27.16 -16.72 -13.32
N TYR A 43 -26.63 -15.53 -13.60
CA TYR A 43 -26.24 -14.57 -12.55
C TYR A 43 -27.43 -14.01 -11.76
N ARG A 44 -28.60 -13.82 -12.39
CA ARG A 44 -29.83 -13.41 -11.68
C ARG A 44 -30.29 -14.48 -10.70
N LEU A 45 -30.28 -15.74 -11.12
CA LEU A 45 -30.66 -16.88 -10.27
C LEU A 45 -29.68 -17.09 -9.12
N MET A 46 -28.36 -16.96 -9.36
CA MET A 46 -27.36 -17.04 -8.28
C MET A 46 -27.53 -15.93 -7.25
N ARG A 47 -27.88 -14.71 -7.67
CA ARG A 47 -28.19 -13.60 -6.76
C ARG A 47 -29.45 -13.85 -5.95
N ALA A 48 -30.52 -14.33 -6.59
CA ALA A 48 -31.77 -14.65 -5.89
C ALA A 48 -31.57 -15.77 -4.85
N ARG A 49 -30.82 -16.82 -5.19
CA ARG A 49 -30.54 -17.93 -4.26
C ARG A 49 -29.71 -17.51 -3.04
N ASN A 50 -28.84 -16.52 -3.18
CA ASN A 50 -28.01 -16.02 -2.09
C ASN A 50 -28.61 -14.79 -1.38
N TRP A 51 -29.81 -14.35 -1.78
CA TRP A 51 -30.45 -13.15 -1.24
C TRP A 51 -30.78 -13.30 0.25
N ASP A 52 -31.25 -14.48 0.66
CA ASP A 52 -31.59 -14.76 2.06
C ASP A 52 -30.35 -14.76 2.96
N LYS A 53 -29.21 -15.28 2.46
CA LYS A 53 -27.92 -15.25 3.18
C LYS A 53 -27.38 -13.83 3.33
N LEU A 54 -27.54 -12.99 2.31
CA LEU A 54 -27.14 -11.59 2.35
C LEU A 54 -27.98 -10.77 3.35
N GLN A 55 -29.28 -11.09 3.49
CA GLN A 55 -30.14 -10.45 4.50
C GLN A 55 -29.84 -10.87 5.94
N GLU A 56 -29.42 -12.12 6.17
CA GLU A 56 -28.99 -12.56 7.51
C GLU A 56 -27.68 -11.88 7.95
N ASP A 57 -26.73 -11.74 7.03
CA ASP A 57 -25.46 -11.05 7.30
C ASP A 57 -25.66 -9.55 7.57
N GLU A 58 -26.66 -8.90 6.94
CA GLU A 58 -27.00 -7.48 7.19
C GLU A 58 -27.58 -7.25 8.59
N LYS A 59 -28.32 -8.21 9.16
CA LYS A 59 -28.88 -8.08 10.53
C LYS A 59 -27.81 -8.25 11.61
N SER A 60 -26.67 -8.85 11.29
CA SER A 60 -25.47 -8.85 12.14
C SER A 60 -24.66 -7.57 11.92
N HIS A 61 -25.24 -6.40 12.20
CA HIS A 61 -24.45 -5.18 12.37
C HIS A 61 -23.59 -5.31 13.64
N LYS A 62 -22.46 -6.01 13.54
CA LYS A 62 -21.37 -5.90 14.51
C LYS A 62 -20.96 -4.43 14.49
N SER A 63 -21.22 -3.72 15.58
CA SER A 63 -20.71 -2.37 15.79
C SER A 63 -19.19 -2.43 15.73
N TYR A 64 -18.63 -2.15 14.55
CA TYR A 64 -17.19 -1.99 14.40
C TYR A 64 -16.84 -0.73 15.17
N LYS A 65 -16.19 -0.89 16.33
CA LYS A 65 -15.59 0.24 17.05
C LYS A 65 -14.74 1.01 16.03
N LYS A 66 -15.07 2.28 15.78
CA LYS A 66 -14.24 3.16 14.96
C LYS A 66 -12.83 3.16 15.56
N ILE A 67 -11.89 2.52 14.88
CA ILE A 67 -10.47 2.60 15.21
C ILE A 67 -10.04 4.00 14.78
N THR A 68 -9.92 4.91 15.74
CA THR A 68 -9.27 6.20 15.49
C THR A 68 -7.78 5.90 15.31
N ILE A 69 -7.33 5.85 14.06
CA ILE A 69 -5.90 5.74 13.75
C ILE A 69 -5.26 7.06 14.16
N VAL A 70 -4.72 7.11 15.38
CA VAL A 70 -3.90 8.23 15.82
C VAL A 70 -2.57 8.11 15.07
N PRO A 71 -2.17 9.10 14.27
CA PRO A 71 -0.88 9.08 13.61
C PRO A 71 0.20 8.93 14.67
N LYS A 72 1.01 7.87 14.56
CA LYS A 72 2.15 7.66 15.44
C LYS A 72 3.09 8.83 15.23
N HIS A 73 3.26 9.67 16.25
CA HIS A 73 4.31 10.69 16.26
C HIS A 73 5.66 9.97 16.19
N THR A 74 6.20 9.81 14.99
CA THR A 74 7.59 9.43 14.78
C THR A 74 8.41 10.61 15.27
N ALA A 75 9.09 10.44 16.41
CA ALA A 75 10.08 11.39 16.86
C ALA A 75 11.06 11.67 15.71
N GLU A 76 11.41 12.94 15.53
CA GLU A 76 12.37 13.33 14.51
C GLU A 76 13.68 12.55 14.70
N PRO A 77 14.31 12.07 13.61
CA PRO A 77 15.57 11.36 13.71
C PRO A 77 16.61 12.31 14.33
N LYS A 78 17.20 11.90 15.46
CA LYS A 78 18.27 12.66 16.11
C LYS A 78 19.43 12.80 15.12
N LYS A 79 19.92 14.03 14.93
CA LYS A 79 21.10 14.29 14.11
C LYS A 79 22.29 13.49 14.69
N PRO A 80 23.07 12.79 13.85
CA PRO A 80 24.22 12.04 14.33
C PRO A 80 25.23 13.00 14.98
N LYS A 81 25.67 12.66 16.20
CA LYS A 81 26.71 13.42 16.90
C LYS A 81 28.06 13.15 16.23
N VAL A 82 28.74 14.22 15.83
CA VAL A 82 30.12 14.14 15.30
C VAL A 82 31.06 13.83 16.47
N VAL A 83 31.80 12.72 16.35
CA VAL A 83 32.86 12.37 17.31
C VAL A 83 34.16 12.92 16.76
N ARG A 84 34.78 13.83 17.51
CA ARG A 84 36.05 14.45 17.12
C ARG A 84 37.24 13.58 17.60
N VAL A 85 38.28 13.53 16.80
CA VAL A 85 39.53 12.79 17.02
C VAL A 85 40.70 13.76 16.81
N ASP A 86 41.88 13.45 17.35
CA ASP A 86 43.09 14.20 17.03
C ASP A 86 43.41 14.11 15.54
N GLU A 87 43.61 15.27 14.90
CA GLU A 87 43.76 15.38 13.46
C GLU A 87 45.06 14.71 12.98
N LYS A 88 46.14 14.85 13.75
CA LYS A 88 47.45 14.30 13.39
C LYS A 88 47.47 12.77 13.50
N GLU A 89 46.92 12.22 14.59
CA GLU A 89 46.78 10.77 14.73
C GLU A 89 45.88 10.20 13.62
N GLN A 90 44.82 10.90 13.26
CA GLN A 90 43.93 10.49 12.17
C GLN A 90 44.64 10.48 10.82
N GLU A 91 45.40 11.53 10.48
CA GLU A 91 46.18 11.59 9.23
C GLU A 91 47.19 10.45 9.15
N ILE A 92 47.90 10.16 10.25
CA ILE A 92 48.85 9.05 10.35
C ILE A 92 48.13 7.71 10.11
N GLU A 93 47.00 7.47 10.80
CA GLU A 93 46.24 6.23 10.64
C GLU A 93 45.74 6.05 9.20
N ILE A 94 45.20 7.11 8.59
CA ILE A 94 44.71 7.06 7.21
C ILE A 94 45.87 6.74 6.26
N SER A 95 46.98 7.47 6.36
CA SER A 95 48.17 7.26 5.52
C SER A 95 48.71 5.82 5.63
N GLN A 96 48.76 5.27 6.85
CA GLN A 96 49.16 3.89 7.08
C GLN A 96 48.21 2.89 6.42
N ASN A 97 46.88 3.10 6.52
CA ASN A 97 45.90 2.22 5.90
C ASN A 97 45.99 2.22 4.37
N LEU A 98 46.16 3.39 3.73
CA LEU A 98 46.31 3.51 2.28
C LEU A 98 47.59 2.78 1.82
N THR A 99 48.70 3.04 2.49
CA THR A 99 49.99 2.39 2.19
C THR A 99 49.91 0.87 2.36
N TYR A 100 49.35 0.41 3.49
CA TYR A 100 49.19 -1.00 3.78
C TYR A 100 48.34 -1.71 2.72
N PHE A 101 47.23 -1.10 2.30
CA PHE A 101 46.37 -1.63 1.25
C PHE A 101 47.16 -1.86 -0.05
N CYS A 102 47.95 -0.88 -0.47
CA CYS A 102 48.77 -1.03 -1.67
C CYS A 102 49.88 -2.08 -1.52
N MET A 103 50.49 -2.20 -0.34
CA MET A 103 51.47 -3.25 -0.08
C MET A 103 50.86 -4.66 -0.14
N ASP A 104 49.66 -4.84 0.41
CA ASP A 104 48.92 -6.11 0.40
C ASP A 104 48.51 -6.50 -1.03
N ARG A 105 48.00 -5.52 -1.79
CA ARG A 105 47.42 -5.70 -3.12
C ARG A 105 48.42 -5.50 -4.28
N ARG A 106 49.71 -5.32 -3.99
CA ARG A 106 50.77 -5.02 -4.99
C ARG A 106 50.89 -6.03 -6.14
N LYS A 107 50.39 -7.25 -5.96
CA LYS A 107 50.45 -8.33 -6.96
C LYS A 107 49.19 -8.46 -7.80
N GLU A 108 48.15 -7.67 -7.50
CA GLU A 108 46.91 -7.73 -8.25
C GLU A 108 47.10 -7.14 -9.65
N SER A 109 46.55 -7.80 -10.66
CA SER A 109 46.63 -7.35 -12.05
C SER A 109 46.05 -5.95 -12.26
N ARG A 110 45.05 -5.55 -11.46
CA ARG A 110 44.46 -4.21 -11.52
C ARG A 110 45.42 -3.10 -11.05
N PHE A 111 46.51 -3.47 -10.38
CA PHE A 111 47.53 -2.56 -9.88
C PHE A 111 48.91 -2.83 -10.49
N SER A 112 48.95 -3.42 -11.70
CA SER A 112 50.20 -3.75 -12.38
C SER A 112 50.94 -2.53 -12.94
N GLU A 113 50.22 -1.43 -13.18
CA GLU A 113 50.80 -0.18 -13.64
C GLU A 113 51.37 0.62 -12.48
N ASP A 114 52.54 1.22 -12.70
CA ASP A 114 53.20 2.04 -11.69
C ASP A 114 52.28 3.19 -11.24
N GLY A 115 52.09 3.33 -9.92
CA GLY A 115 51.27 4.38 -9.33
C GLY A 115 49.75 4.15 -9.37
N SER A 116 49.25 3.14 -10.07
CA SER A 116 47.81 2.85 -10.18
C SER A 116 47.12 2.63 -8.82
N CYS A 117 47.79 1.93 -7.89
CA CYS A 117 47.25 1.73 -6.54
C CYS A 117 47.21 3.03 -5.73
N ALA A 118 48.26 3.86 -5.83
CA ALA A 118 48.32 5.14 -5.12
C ALA A 118 47.16 6.05 -5.56
N ILE A 119 46.95 6.18 -6.88
CA ILE A 119 45.83 6.93 -7.46
C ILE A 119 44.48 6.38 -6.96
N PHE A 120 44.32 5.05 -6.94
CA PHE A 120 43.10 4.43 -6.43
C PHE A 120 42.83 4.79 -4.96
N THR A 121 43.86 4.72 -4.12
CA THR A 121 43.73 5.05 -2.69
C THR A 121 43.53 6.56 -2.45
N GLU A 122 44.16 7.43 -3.24
CA GLU A 122 43.97 8.88 -3.18
C GLU A 122 42.55 9.28 -3.56
N ASN A 123 41.98 8.67 -4.61
CA ASN A 123 40.59 8.90 -4.99
C ASN A 123 39.63 8.50 -3.85
N ILE A 124 39.87 7.36 -3.20
CA ILE A 124 39.08 6.95 -2.02
C ILE A 124 39.18 7.98 -0.90
N TYR A 125 40.37 8.50 -0.63
CA TYR A 125 40.57 9.50 0.41
C TYR A 125 39.86 10.82 0.09
N SER A 126 40.00 11.31 -1.15
CA SER A 126 39.34 12.52 -1.64
C SER A 126 37.81 12.39 -1.52
N ASP A 127 37.24 11.27 -1.99
CA ASP A 127 35.79 11.02 -1.89
C ASP A 127 35.28 11.02 -0.44
N CYS A 128 36.11 10.58 0.50
CA CYS A 128 35.76 10.59 1.91
C CYS A 128 35.89 11.99 2.53
N LEU A 129 36.85 12.81 2.09
CA LEU A 129 36.99 14.21 2.48
C LEU A 129 35.83 15.08 2.01
N ASP A 130 35.25 14.77 0.84
CA ASP A 130 34.04 15.46 0.35
C ASP A 130 32.83 15.25 1.28
N GLN A 131 32.84 14.18 2.09
CA GLN A 131 31.73 13.82 2.98
C GLN A 131 32.01 14.14 4.45
N PHE A 132 33.27 14.10 4.87
CA PHE A 132 33.66 14.23 6.27
C PHE A 132 34.88 15.15 6.42
N GLU A 133 34.79 16.05 7.39
CA GLU A 133 35.90 16.94 7.75
C GLU A 133 37.05 16.17 8.42
N ILE A 134 38.25 16.73 8.30
CA ILE A 134 39.39 16.31 9.12
C ILE A 134 39.03 16.51 10.61
N GLY A 135 39.47 15.57 11.43
CA GLY A 135 39.11 15.44 12.85
C GLY A 135 37.79 14.72 13.10
N ASP A 136 36.98 14.37 12.09
CA ASP A 136 35.79 13.54 12.26
C ASP A 136 36.16 12.04 12.24
N ALA A 137 35.82 11.28 13.28
CA ALA A 137 36.05 9.83 13.35
C ALA A 137 35.44 9.05 12.16
N ARG A 138 34.41 9.63 11.51
CA ARG A 138 33.76 9.03 10.34
C ARG A 138 34.63 9.06 9.09
N LEU A 139 35.57 10.00 8.98
CA LEU A 139 36.52 10.08 7.87
C LEU A 139 37.38 8.80 7.80
N THR A 140 38.05 8.45 8.91
CA THR A 140 38.85 7.21 9.00
C THR A 140 38.00 5.98 8.73
N ARG A 141 36.76 5.94 9.23
CA ARG A 141 35.84 4.82 8.99
C ARG A 141 35.44 4.71 7.51
N CYS A 142 35.18 5.83 6.84
CA CYS A 142 34.88 5.88 5.42
C CYS A 142 36.02 5.25 4.62
N VAL A 143 37.26 5.72 4.85
CA VAL A 143 38.46 5.19 4.18
C VAL A 143 38.59 3.69 4.42
N LYS A 144 38.58 3.24 5.68
CA LYS A 144 38.71 1.81 6.02
C LYS A 144 37.60 0.94 5.43
N SER A 145 36.40 1.47 5.24
CA SER A 145 35.29 0.72 4.63
C SER A 145 35.45 0.55 3.13
N ARG A 146 36.05 1.52 2.44
CA ARG A 146 36.27 1.50 0.99
C ARG A 146 37.53 0.73 0.58
N LEU A 147 38.47 0.55 1.51
CA LEU A 147 39.69 -0.26 1.32
C LEU A 147 39.50 -1.76 1.64
N ARG A 148 38.32 -2.19 2.09
CA ARG A 148 38.02 -3.62 2.32
C ARG A 148 37.63 -4.31 1.01
#